data_AF-A3W3C2-F1
#
_entry.id   AF-A3W3C2-F1
#
_cell.length_a   1.000
_cell.length_b   1.000
_cell.length_c   1.000
_cell.angle_alpha   90.00
_cell.angle_beta   90.00
_cell.angle_gamma   90.00
#
_symmetry.space_group_name_H-M   'P 1'
#
loop_
_entity.id
_entity.type
_entity.pdbx_description
1 polymer ?
#
loop_
_entity_poly.entity_id
_entity_poly.type
_entity_poly.pdbx_seq_one_letter_code
_entity_poly.pdbx_strand_id
1 'polypeptide(L)'
;MNKLREQAADRKHERGRLARLLRAEGMTPVDRGTGGLLLAMAKVGTFRLGGTLIGTNAFRLMEGDLGTTLPLGSVANTGDVDIAQFERLSVALQDTVEPSLAQTFSALKFDPVQGLDRNSVWRWRQSGQTGTMIEFLTPSFDADEGIRDLPALGVKARALHHLNYLISDPIHAVALYRDGILVQIPRPEKFAIHKLIVADRRQDGPESFKAEKDRLQAAFIIETMSEDRPSDIWDAYADAMARGPKWRDRIERTLKRMPGTRETLVACEAA
;
A
#
# COMPACT_ATOMS: atom_id res chain seq x y z
N MET A 1 -26.85 -22.71 -4.01
CA MET A 1 -25.44 -22.93 -3.62
C MET A 1 -24.53 -23.35 -4.79
N ASN A 2 -24.99 -24.15 -5.76
CA ASN A 2 -24.17 -24.60 -6.91
C ASN A 2 -23.75 -23.48 -7.88
N LYS A 3 -24.69 -22.60 -8.27
CA LYS A 3 -24.42 -21.52 -9.24
C LYS A 3 -23.35 -20.52 -8.79
N LEU A 4 -23.29 -20.19 -7.49
CA LEU A 4 -22.26 -19.31 -6.92
C LEU A 4 -20.88 -19.97 -6.90
N ARG A 5 -20.81 -21.29 -6.71
CA ARG A 5 -19.57 -22.08 -6.74
C ARG A 5 -19.05 -22.28 -8.16
N GLU A 6 -19.93 -22.58 -9.12
CA GLU A 6 -19.60 -22.68 -10.54
C GLU A 6 -19.04 -21.34 -11.05
N GLN A 7 -19.74 -20.22 -10.78
CA GLN A 7 -19.24 -18.89 -11.13
C GLN A 7 -17.91 -18.55 -10.42
N ALA A 8 -17.64 -19.10 -9.23
CA ALA A 8 -16.36 -18.89 -8.56
C ALA A 8 -15.21 -19.63 -9.26
N ALA A 9 -15.46 -20.84 -9.78
CA ALA A 9 -14.50 -21.60 -10.57
C ALA A 9 -14.21 -20.89 -11.89
N ASP A 10 -15.25 -20.41 -12.59
CA ASP A 10 -15.10 -19.67 -13.85
C ASP A 10 -14.34 -18.36 -13.66
N ARG A 11 -14.69 -17.57 -12.63
CA ARG A 11 -13.95 -16.35 -12.27
C ARG A 11 -12.48 -16.63 -11.97
N LYS A 12 -12.19 -17.74 -11.28
CA LYS A 12 -10.82 -18.14 -10.97
C LYS A 12 -10.07 -18.53 -12.25
N HIS A 13 -10.70 -19.30 -13.14
CA HIS A 13 -10.12 -19.71 -14.41
C HIS A 13 -9.80 -18.50 -15.29
N GLU A 14 -10.75 -17.57 -15.42
CA GLU A 14 -10.58 -16.36 -16.21
C GLU A 14 -9.50 -15.45 -15.63
N ARG A 15 -9.49 -15.23 -14.31
CA ARG A 15 -8.41 -14.49 -13.64
C ARG A 15 -7.04 -15.13 -13.89
N GLY A 16 -6.96 -16.47 -13.85
CA GLY A 16 -5.75 -17.21 -14.17
C GLY A 16 -5.32 -17.06 -15.63
N ARG A 17 -6.25 -16.94 -16.58
CA ARG A 17 -5.96 -16.60 -17.98
C ARG A 17 -5.37 -15.19 -18.10
N LEU A 18 -6.03 -14.19 -17.53
CA LEU A 18 -5.57 -12.79 -17.56
C LEU A 18 -4.20 -12.62 -16.88
N ALA A 19 -4.00 -13.24 -15.71
CA ALA A 19 -2.73 -13.18 -15.00
C ALA A 19 -1.58 -13.87 -15.73
N ARG A 20 -1.86 -14.84 -16.63
CA ARG A 20 -0.84 -15.45 -17.50
C ARG A 20 -0.48 -14.53 -18.66
N LEU A 21 -1.47 -13.84 -19.25
CA LEU A 21 -1.23 -12.84 -20.29
C LEU A 21 -0.35 -11.71 -19.77
N LEU A 22 -0.70 -11.10 -18.64
CA LEU A 22 0.11 -10.02 -18.04
C LEU A 22 1.57 -10.44 -17.77
N ARG A 23 1.79 -11.68 -17.33
CA ARG A 23 3.15 -12.23 -17.16
C ARG A 23 3.88 -12.42 -18.48
N ALA A 24 3.18 -12.87 -19.53
CA ALA A 24 3.76 -13.04 -20.86
C ALA A 24 4.14 -11.69 -21.49
N GLU A 25 3.37 -10.65 -21.20
CA GLU A 25 3.64 -9.25 -21.60
C GLU A 25 4.67 -8.53 -20.71
N GLY A 26 5.34 -9.26 -19.80
CA GLY A 26 6.47 -8.73 -19.04
C GLY A 26 6.15 -8.08 -17.69
N MET A 27 4.89 -8.04 -17.27
CA MET A 27 4.52 -7.47 -15.96
C MET A 27 5.15 -8.29 -14.81
N THR A 28 5.77 -7.59 -13.87
CA THR A 28 6.59 -8.19 -12.82
C THR A 28 5.79 -9.06 -11.83
N PRO A 29 6.13 -10.36 -11.66
CA PRO A 29 5.56 -11.21 -10.62
C PRO A 29 5.98 -10.80 -9.20
N VAL A 30 5.11 -11.03 -8.22
CA VAL A 30 5.52 -10.94 -6.81
C VAL A 30 6.27 -12.22 -6.39
N ASP A 31 7.22 -12.09 -5.47
CA ASP A 31 7.99 -13.23 -4.97
C ASP A 31 7.08 -14.24 -4.22
N ARG A 32 7.58 -15.46 -4.04
CA ARG A 32 6.81 -16.55 -3.44
C ARG A 32 6.32 -16.23 -2.01
N GLY A 33 7.14 -15.55 -1.21
CA GLY A 33 6.82 -15.22 0.18
C GLY A 33 5.69 -14.19 0.24
N THR A 34 5.89 -13.05 -0.42
CA THR A 34 4.88 -11.99 -0.53
C THR A 34 3.59 -12.51 -1.17
N GLY A 35 3.69 -13.22 -2.30
CA GLY A 35 2.52 -13.77 -3.01
C GLY A 35 1.73 -14.78 -2.18
N GLY A 36 2.41 -15.65 -1.42
CA GLY A 36 1.76 -16.59 -0.51
C GLY A 36 0.98 -15.88 0.60
N LEU A 37 1.56 -14.82 1.16
CA LEU A 37 0.94 -14.02 2.20
C LEU A 37 -0.26 -13.21 1.67
N LEU A 38 -0.11 -12.49 0.56
CA LEU A 38 -1.21 -11.76 -0.08
C LEU A 38 -2.37 -12.69 -0.43
N LEU A 39 -2.08 -13.92 -0.89
CA LEU A 39 -3.11 -14.91 -1.20
C LEU A 39 -3.88 -15.34 0.06
N ALA A 40 -3.20 -15.51 1.19
CA ALA A 40 -3.85 -15.88 2.45
C ALA A 40 -4.76 -14.75 2.95
N MET A 41 -4.29 -13.50 2.92
CA MET A 41 -5.09 -12.33 3.31
C MET A 41 -6.30 -12.11 2.38
N ALA A 42 -6.12 -12.29 1.08
CA ALA A 42 -7.23 -12.20 0.13
C ALA A 42 -8.30 -13.27 0.38
N LYS A 43 -7.91 -14.49 0.76
CA LYS A 43 -8.85 -15.58 1.06
C LYS A 43 -9.71 -15.32 2.28
N VAL A 44 -9.15 -14.70 3.32
CA VAL A 44 -9.90 -14.37 4.55
C VAL A 44 -10.70 -13.07 4.42
N GLY A 45 -10.58 -12.38 3.28
CA GLY A 45 -11.40 -11.21 2.97
C GLY A 45 -10.77 -9.88 3.32
N THR A 46 -9.47 -9.80 3.65
CA THR A 46 -8.80 -8.54 4.03
C THR A 46 -9.07 -7.40 3.03
N PHE A 47 -8.87 -7.65 1.73
CA PHE A 47 -9.09 -6.64 0.68
C PHE A 47 -10.58 -6.40 0.40
N ARG A 48 -11.43 -7.43 0.54
CA ARG A 48 -12.90 -7.29 0.39
C ARG A 48 -13.48 -6.39 1.48
N LEU A 49 -12.90 -6.44 2.67
CA LEU A 49 -13.30 -5.64 3.83
C LEU A 49 -12.59 -4.27 3.87
N GLY A 50 -12.00 -3.80 2.76
CA GLY A 50 -11.42 -2.46 2.67
C GLY A 50 -9.98 -2.33 3.17
N GLY A 51 -9.29 -3.44 3.43
CA GLY A 51 -7.85 -3.44 3.64
C GLY A 51 -7.13 -3.05 2.34
N THR A 52 -6.27 -2.04 2.41
CA THR A 52 -5.49 -1.52 1.28
C THR A 52 -4.01 -1.88 1.49
N LEU A 53 -3.41 -2.57 0.52
CA LEU A 53 -1.97 -2.81 0.48
C LEU A 53 -1.26 -1.49 0.20
N ILE A 54 -0.31 -1.09 1.05
CA ILE A 54 0.48 0.12 0.89
C ILE A 54 1.99 -0.21 0.86
N GLY A 55 2.84 0.80 0.97
CA GLY A 55 4.29 0.60 1.06
C GLY A 55 4.92 0.13 -0.26
N THR A 56 6.08 -0.52 -0.16
CA THR A 56 6.86 -0.94 -1.34
C THR A 56 6.11 -1.95 -2.20
N ASN A 57 5.32 -2.84 -1.59
CA ASN A 57 4.58 -3.85 -2.32
C ASN A 57 3.42 -3.24 -3.12
N ALA A 58 2.76 -2.20 -2.63
CA ALA A 58 1.78 -1.45 -3.42
C ALA A 58 2.44 -0.75 -4.62
N PHE A 59 3.58 -0.08 -4.40
CA PHE A 59 4.35 0.57 -5.47
C PHE A 59 4.64 -0.39 -6.63
N ARG A 60 5.08 -1.62 -6.32
CA ARG A 60 5.34 -2.64 -7.36
C ARG A 60 4.13 -2.99 -8.20
N LEU A 61 2.93 -2.97 -7.61
CA LEU A 61 1.70 -3.30 -8.32
C LEU A 61 1.17 -2.14 -9.16
N MET A 62 1.69 -0.92 -8.96
CA MET A 62 1.32 0.25 -9.77
C MET A 62 1.86 0.16 -11.20
N GLU A 63 2.80 -0.75 -11.50
CA GLU A 63 3.26 -1.05 -12.87
C GLU A 63 2.08 -1.25 -13.83
N GLY A 64 1.03 -1.96 -13.39
CA GLY A 64 -0.15 -2.22 -14.22
C GLY A 64 -1.05 -1.00 -14.44
N ASP A 65 -1.08 -0.04 -13.51
CA ASP A 65 -1.88 1.18 -13.65
C ASP A 65 -1.11 2.28 -14.40
N LEU A 66 0.21 2.35 -14.17
CA LEU A 66 1.09 3.32 -14.82
C LEU A 66 1.49 2.90 -16.24
N GLY A 67 1.28 1.64 -16.63
CA GLY A 67 1.65 1.14 -17.95
C GLY A 67 3.16 1.11 -18.22
N THR A 68 3.99 1.20 -17.17
CA THR A 68 5.45 1.26 -17.28
C THR A 68 6.14 0.28 -16.34
N THR A 69 7.24 -0.31 -16.80
CA THR A 69 8.07 -1.18 -15.97
C THR A 69 8.84 -0.36 -14.94
N LEU A 70 8.66 -0.71 -13.66
CA LEU A 70 9.28 0.02 -12.57
C LEU A 70 10.80 -0.26 -12.50
N PRO A 71 11.62 0.72 -12.06
CA PRO A 71 13.04 0.51 -11.81
C PRO A 71 13.20 -0.35 -10.55
N LEU A 72 13.22 -1.68 -10.72
CA LEU A 72 13.30 -2.69 -9.66
C LEU A 72 14.68 -2.77 -8.96
N GLY A 73 15.50 -1.72 -8.97
CA GLY A 73 16.84 -1.71 -8.37
C GLY A 73 16.86 -1.83 -6.84
N SER A 74 17.76 -1.10 -6.15
CA SER A 74 17.90 -1.09 -4.67
C SER A 74 16.63 -0.75 -3.86
N VAL A 75 15.55 -0.35 -4.54
CA VAL A 75 14.19 -0.14 -4.01
C VAL A 75 13.48 -1.48 -3.69
N ALA A 76 13.94 -2.59 -4.25
CA ALA A 76 13.16 -3.81 -4.45
C ALA A 76 13.42 -4.96 -3.47
N ASN A 77 13.74 -4.72 -2.20
CA ASN A 77 13.76 -5.82 -1.24
C ASN A 77 13.33 -5.41 0.17
N THR A 78 12.05 -5.06 0.33
CA THR A 78 11.41 -5.16 1.63
C THR A 78 10.52 -6.40 1.62
N GLY A 79 10.85 -7.38 2.46
CA GLY A 79 9.93 -8.47 2.76
C GLY A 79 8.68 -7.99 3.51
N ASP A 80 8.62 -6.73 3.90
CA ASP A 80 7.54 -6.17 4.73
C ASP A 80 6.26 -5.94 3.93
N VAL A 81 5.13 -6.29 4.53
CA VAL A 81 3.79 -6.10 3.98
C VAL A 81 3.00 -5.18 4.89
N ASP A 82 2.62 -4.02 4.36
CA ASP A 82 1.86 -3.01 5.09
C ASP A 82 0.41 -3.00 4.61
N ILE A 83 -0.54 -3.18 5.52
CA ILE A 83 -1.98 -3.12 5.24
C ILE A 83 -2.59 -1.95 6.01
N ALA A 84 -3.31 -1.09 5.32
CA ALA A 84 -4.01 0.04 5.91
C ALA A 84 -5.53 -0.05 5.73
N GLN A 85 -6.30 0.36 6.73
CA GLN A 85 -7.77 0.40 6.68
C GLN A 85 -8.29 1.60 7.48
N PHE A 86 -9.42 2.18 7.06
CA PHE A 86 -10.14 3.14 7.91
C PHE A 86 -10.83 2.42 9.08
N GLU A 87 -10.61 2.89 10.31
CA GLU A 87 -11.33 2.42 11.51
C GLU A 87 -12.85 2.49 11.32
N ARG A 88 -13.39 3.61 10.81
CA ARG A 88 -14.83 3.78 10.60
C ARG A 88 -15.41 2.79 9.60
N LEU A 89 -14.64 2.43 8.56
CA LEU A 89 -15.06 1.41 7.60
C LEU A 89 -15.08 0.03 8.28
N SER A 90 -14.07 -0.24 9.11
CA SER A 90 -13.97 -1.45 9.92
C SER A 90 -15.19 -1.65 10.83
N VAL A 91 -15.71 -0.57 11.42
CA VAL A 91 -16.92 -0.59 12.25
C VAL A 91 -18.20 -0.71 11.41
N ALA A 92 -18.27 -0.01 10.28
CA ALA A 92 -19.47 0.05 9.44
C ALA A 92 -19.77 -1.25 8.68
N LEU A 93 -18.75 -2.03 8.34
CA LEU A 93 -18.93 -3.26 7.54
C LEU A 93 -19.71 -4.35 8.29
N GLN A 94 -19.71 -4.34 9.63
CA GLN A 94 -20.34 -5.38 10.48
C GLN A 94 -20.00 -6.82 10.05
N ASP A 95 -18.89 -7.00 9.34
CA ASP A 95 -18.39 -8.26 8.80
C ASP A 95 -16.90 -8.34 9.16
N THR A 96 -16.40 -9.55 9.37
CA THR A 96 -15.02 -9.79 9.84
C THR A 96 -14.33 -10.82 8.99
N VAL A 97 -13.00 -10.79 9.01
CA VAL A 97 -12.19 -11.83 8.35
C VAL A 97 -12.48 -13.21 8.92
N GLU A 98 -12.70 -14.19 8.02
CA GLU A 98 -12.95 -15.59 8.39
C GLU A 98 -12.09 -16.56 7.55
N PRO A 99 -11.26 -17.41 8.19
CA PRO A 99 -10.86 -17.40 9.60
C PRO A 99 -10.11 -16.10 9.98
N SER A 100 -9.91 -15.88 11.30
CA SER A 100 -9.22 -14.68 11.78
C SER A 100 -7.82 -14.52 11.19
N LEU A 101 -7.35 -13.27 11.06
CA LEU A 101 -5.98 -13.00 10.59
C LEU A 101 -4.93 -13.60 11.53
N ALA A 102 -5.17 -13.61 12.85
CA ALA A 102 -4.27 -14.24 13.82
C ALA A 102 -4.10 -15.75 13.57
N GLN A 103 -5.19 -16.49 13.32
CA GLN A 103 -5.13 -17.91 12.97
C GLN A 103 -4.42 -18.13 11.64
N THR A 104 -4.70 -17.29 10.65
CA THR A 104 -4.08 -17.34 9.32
C THR A 104 -2.57 -17.12 9.42
N PHE A 105 -2.14 -16.13 10.18
CA PHE A 105 -0.73 -15.83 10.43
C PHE A 105 -0.02 -16.94 11.21
N SER A 106 -0.65 -17.47 12.26
CA SER A 106 -0.11 -18.63 12.99
C SER A 106 0.12 -19.83 12.06
N ALA A 107 -0.83 -20.14 11.17
CA ALA A 107 -0.68 -21.22 10.18
C ALA A 107 0.46 -20.98 9.17
N LEU A 108 0.81 -19.71 8.93
CA LEU A 108 1.93 -19.29 8.08
C LEU A 108 3.25 -19.12 8.84
N LYS A 109 3.29 -19.52 10.12
CA LYS A 109 4.43 -19.34 11.04
C LYS A 109 4.77 -17.86 11.22
N PHE A 110 3.77 -17.02 11.42
CA PHE A 110 3.94 -15.65 11.86
C PHE A 110 3.60 -15.55 13.33
N ASP A 111 4.54 -15.04 14.10
CA ASP A 111 4.37 -14.77 15.51
C ASP A 111 4.05 -13.29 15.72
N PRO A 112 3.13 -12.96 16.66
CA PRO A 112 2.87 -11.59 17.03
C PRO A 112 4.14 -10.95 17.59
N VAL A 113 4.52 -9.79 17.07
CA VAL A 113 5.62 -9.01 17.63
C VAL A 113 5.08 -8.26 18.84
N GLN A 114 5.40 -8.77 20.03
CA GLN A 114 4.97 -8.14 21.27
C GLN A 114 5.62 -6.75 21.40
N GLY A 115 4.79 -5.71 21.51
CA GLY A 115 5.23 -4.41 22.01
C GLY A 115 5.41 -4.44 23.53
N LEU A 116 5.73 -3.28 24.11
CA LEU A 116 5.73 -3.10 25.59
C LEU A 116 4.34 -3.38 26.20
N ASP A 117 3.27 -3.15 25.43
CA ASP A 117 1.91 -3.58 25.77
C ASP A 117 1.57 -4.91 25.07
N ARG A 118 1.35 -5.96 25.87
CA ARG A 118 1.02 -7.32 25.40
C ARG A 118 -0.31 -7.40 24.64
N ASN A 119 -1.20 -6.41 24.81
CA ASN A 119 -2.49 -6.35 24.10
C ASN A 119 -2.43 -5.51 22.81
N SER A 120 -1.25 -5.09 22.35
CA SER A 120 -1.06 -4.19 21.21
C SER A 120 -0.46 -4.86 19.96
N VAL A 121 -0.97 -6.03 19.56
CA VAL A 121 -0.44 -6.71 18.37
C VAL A 121 -0.94 -6.00 17.09
N TRP A 122 -0.10 -5.10 16.57
CA TRP A 122 -0.27 -4.44 15.26
C TRP A 122 0.76 -4.91 14.23
N ARG A 123 1.67 -5.80 14.65
CA ARG A 123 2.80 -6.28 13.86
C ARG A 123 3.03 -7.77 14.06
N TRP A 124 3.33 -8.47 12.97
CA TRP A 124 3.67 -9.90 12.95
C TRP A 124 4.99 -10.12 12.25
N ARG A 125 5.74 -11.14 12.68
CA ARG A 125 7.01 -11.53 12.07
C ARG A 125 7.01 -13.00 11.74
N GLN A 126 7.44 -13.34 10.54
CA GLN A 126 7.59 -14.74 10.15
C GLN A 126 8.75 -15.39 10.91
N SER A 127 8.50 -16.50 11.58
CA SER A 127 9.53 -17.32 12.21
C SER A 127 10.38 -18.00 11.12
N GLY A 128 11.70 -17.88 11.22
CA GLY A 128 12.65 -18.48 10.28
C GLY A 128 13.56 -17.46 9.56
N GLN A 129 14.14 -17.88 8.44
CA GLN A 129 15.23 -17.15 7.76
C GLN A 129 14.79 -15.87 7.03
N THR A 130 13.52 -15.76 6.62
CA THR A 130 13.04 -14.62 5.81
C THR A 130 12.84 -13.35 6.64
N GLY A 131 12.41 -13.48 7.91
CA GLY A 131 12.16 -12.36 8.80
C GLY A 131 11.08 -11.38 8.32
N THR A 132 10.24 -11.78 7.36
CA THR A 132 9.15 -10.99 6.77
C THR A 132 8.24 -10.40 7.84
N MET A 133 7.96 -9.11 7.73
CA MET A 133 7.08 -8.39 8.65
C MET A 133 5.71 -8.11 8.03
N ILE A 134 4.68 -8.08 8.86
CA ILE A 134 3.37 -7.55 8.50
C ILE A 134 3.03 -6.45 9.48
N GLU A 135 2.65 -5.29 8.98
CA GLU A 135 2.20 -4.16 9.80
C GLU A 135 0.79 -3.74 9.39
N PHE A 136 -0.05 -3.45 10.40
CA PHE A 136 -1.38 -2.91 10.18
C PHE A 136 -1.43 -1.45 10.61
N LEU A 137 -1.95 -0.61 9.73
CA LEU A 137 -1.99 0.84 9.89
C LEU A 137 -3.42 1.35 9.75
N THR A 138 -3.71 2.47 10.41
CA THR A 138 -4.99 3.18 10.29
C THR A 138 -4.75 4.68 10.30
N PRO A 139 -5.60 5.52 9.69
CA PRO A 139 -5.41 6.96 9.78
C PRO A 139 -5.59 7.49 11.21
N SER A 140 -4.69 8.38 11.64
CA SER A 140 -4.88 9.18 12.85
C SER A 140 -5.45 10.56 12.51
N PHE A 141 -6.47 10.98 13.26
CA PHE A 141 -7.04 12.32 13.22
C PHE A 141 -6.80 13.10 14.52
N ASP A 142 -6.23 12.45 15.53
CA ASP A 142 -5.92 13.06 16.82
C ASP A 142 -4.59 13.82 16.74
N ALA A 143 -4.30 14.64 17.76
CA ALA A 143 -3.02 15.33 17.89
C ALA A 143 -1.84 14.35 17.86
N ASP A 144 -2.01 13.21 18.53
CA ASP A 144 -0.99 12.17 18.66
C ASP A 144 -1.28 10.95 17.78
N GLU A 145 -0.20 10.25 17.42
CA GLU A 145 -0.25 8.92 16.81
C GLU A 145 -0.29 7.86 17.92
N GLY A 146 -0.94 6.71 17.67
CA GLY A 146 -1.16 5.71 18.71
C GLY A 146 -1.53 4.34 18.15
N ILE A 147 -2.09 3.47 18.99
CA ILE A 147 -2.62 2.17 18.58
C ILE A 147 -4.15 2.22 18.65
N ARG A 148 -4.83 1.72 17.62
CA ARG A 148 -6.29 1.63 17.55
C ARG A 148 -6.74 0.24 17.11
N ASP A 149 -7.99 -0.09 17.37
CA ASP A 149 -8.58 -1.36 16.93
C ASP A 149 -9.08 -1.26 15.48
N LEU A 150 -8.93 -2.36 14.74
CA LEU A 150 -9.57 -2.58 13.43
C LEU A 150 -10.49 -3.80 13.50
N PRO A 151 -11.75 -3.64 13.96
CA PRO A 151 -12.67 -4.74 14.20
C PRO A 151 -12.89 -5.68 13.00
N ALA A 152 -13.06 -5.15 11.78
CA ALA A 152 -13.27 -5.96 10.57
C ALA A 152 -12.08 -6.87 10.25
N LEU A 153 -10.87 -6.48 10.66
CA LEU A 153 -9.65 -7.29 10.47
C LEU A 153 -9.30 -8.10 11.72
N GLY A 154 -9.96 -7.85 12.87
CA GLY A 154 -9.69 -8.55 14.13
C GLY A 154 -8.27 -8.30 14.66
N VAL A 155 -7.70 -7.14 14.39
CA VAL A 155 -6.31 -6.77 14.76
C VAL A 155 -6.26 -5.35 15.33
N LYS A 156 -5.15 -5.00 15.98
CA LYS A 156 -4.82 -3.60 16.24
C LYS A 156 -3.99 -3.03 15.10
N ALA A 157 -3.98 -1.72 14.98
CA ALA A 157 -3.23 -1.00 13.98
C ALA A 157 -2.56 0.23 14.56
N ARG A 158 -1.40 0.59 14.00
CA ARG A 158 -0.74 1.85 14.30
C ARG A 158 -1.42 2.99 13.55
N ALA A 159 -1.93 3.96 14.30
CA ALA A 159 -2.56 5.14 13.76
C ALA A 159 -1.51 6.15 13.29
N LEU A 160 -1.54 6.53 12.01
CA LEU A 160 -0.57 7.46 11.40
C LEU A 160 -1.27 8.66 10.75
N HIS A 161 -0.71 9.85 10.95
CA HIS A 161 -1.17 11.05 10.25
C HIS A 161 -0.93 10.96 8.74
N HIS A 162 -1.73 11.66 7.95
CA HIS A 162 -1.67 11.74 6.47
C HIS A 162 -2.03 10.44 5.74
N LEU A 163 -2.15 9.31 6.45
CA LEU A 163 -2.52 8.03 5.84
C LEU A 163 -3.93 8.06 5.24
N ASN A 164 -4.86 8.87 5.79
CA ASN A 164 -6.21 9.06 5.26
C ASN A 164 -6.22 9.52 3.80
N TYR A 165 -5.27 10.37 3.41
CA TYR A 165 -5.13 10.81 2.02
C TYR A 165 -4.72 9.65 1.13
N LEU A 166 -3.69 8.90 1.53
CA LEU A 166 -3.15 7.78 0.76
C LEU A 166 -4.21 6.72 0.45
N ILE A 167 -4.98 6.31 1.46
CA ILE A 167 -5.95 5.21 1.31
C ILE A 167 -7.36 5.69 0.95
N SER A 168 -7.52 6.97 0.59
CA SER A 168 -8.81 7.47 0.10
C SER A 168 -9.04 7.03 -1.34
N ASP A 169 -10.17 6.36 -1.59
CA ASP A 169 -10.57 5.85 -2.92
C ASP A 169 -9.49 4.95 -3.58
N PRO A 170 -9.16 3.79 -2.98
CA PRO A 170 -8.15 2.89 -3.52
C PRO A 170 -8.64 2.21 -4.81
N ILE A 171 -7.69 1.83 -5.66
CA ILE A 171 -7.95 1.09 -6.90
C ILE A 171 -7.67 -0.40 -6.71
N HIS A 172 -8.27 -1.22 -7.58
CA HIS A 172 -7.97 -2.63 -7.64
C HIS A 172 -6.72 -2.88 -8.48
N ALA A 173 -5.83 -3.72 -7.98
CA ALA A 173 -4.66 -4.18 -8.71
C ALA A 173 -4.51 -5.70 -8.61
N VAL A 174 -3.75 -6.28 -9.54
CA VAL A 174 -3.45 -7.71 -9.55
C VAL A 174 -2.01 -7.96 -9.07
N ALA A 175 -1.87 -8.70 -7.98
CA ALA A 175 -0.59 -9.28 -7.62
C ALA A 175 -0.41 -10.59 -8.41
N LEU A 176 0.60 -10.62 -9.26
CA LEU A 176 0.89 -11.75 -10.15
C LEU A 176 1.54 -12.91 -9.38
N TYR A 177 0.71 -13.73 -8.75
CA TYR A 177 1.08 -14.97 -8.07
C TYR A 177 0.00 -16.04 -8.29
N ARG A 178 0.39 -17.25 -8.69
CA ARG A 178 -0.52 -18.36 -9.07
C ARG A 178 -1.56 -17.90 -10.11
N ASP A 179 -2.84 -17.84 -9.73
CA ASP A 179 -3.96 -17.47 -10.61
C ASP A 179 -4.24 -15.96 -10.60
N GLY A 180 -3.30 -15.14 -10.11
CA GLY A 180 -3.52 -13.72 -9.83
C GLY A 180 -4.30 -13.50 -8.54
N ILE A 181 -3.91 -12.51 -7.76
CA ILE A 181 -4.58 -12.12 -6.52
C ILE A 181 -5.11 -10.70 -6.72
N LEU A 182 -6.42 -10.52 -6.56
CA LEU A 182 -7.02 -9.18 -6.56
C LEU A 182 -6.77 -8.54 -5.20
N VAL A 183 -6.10 -7.39 -5.20
CA VAL A 183 -5.81 -6.59 -4.02
C VAL A 183 -6.29 -5.15 -4.23
N GLN A 184 -6.36 -4.37 -3.15
CA GLN A 184 -6.57 -2.92 -3.22
C GLN A 184 -5.24 -2.22 -2.97
N ILE A 185 -4.91 -1.19 -3.77
CA ILE A 185 -3.75 -0.32 -3.59
C ILE A 185 -4.16 1.15 -3.66
N PRO A 186 -3.36 2.08 -3.11
CA PRO A 186 -3.55 3.51 -3.36
C PRO A 186 -3.48 3.84 -4.85
N ARG A 187 -4.16 4.91 -5.24
CA ARG A 187 -3.93 5.54 -6.54
C ARG A 187 -2.48 6.05 -6.65
N PRO A 188 -1.80 5.88 -7.80
CA PRO A 188 -0.39 6.27 -7.93
C PRO A 188 -0.11 7.75 -7.61
N GLU A 189 -0.98 8.67 -8.04
CA GLU A 189 -0.85 10.10 -7.78
C GLU A 189 -0.88 10.41 -6.29
N LYS A 190 -1.83 9.82 -5.54
CA LYS A 190 -1.91 9.98 -4.08
C LYS A 190 -0.70 9.33 -3.39
N PHE A 191 -0.21 8.21 -3.92
CA PHE A 191 1.00 7.58 -3.41
C PHE A 191 2.21 8.48 -3.56
N ALA A 192 2.44 9.06 -4.73
CA ALA A 192 3.56 9.96 -4.99
C ALA A 192 3.56 11.17 -4.04
N ILE A 193 2.42 11.85 -3.91
CA ILE A 193 2.29 13.02 -3.03
C ILE A 193 2.45 12.63 -1.56
N HIS A 194 1.89 11.49 -1.13
CA HIS A 194 2.10 10.98 0.22
C HIS A 194 3.58 10.64 0.50
N LYS A 195 4.32 10.15 -0.51
CA LYS A 195 5.77 9.89 -0.38
C LYS A 195 6.57 11.16 -0.15
N LEU A 196 6.19 12.28 -0.77
CA LEU A 196 6.81 13.58 -0.48
C LEU A 196 6.67 13.98 1.00
N ILE A 197 5.51 13.69 1.61
CA ILE A 197 5.24 13.96 3.04
C ILE A 197 6.07 13.04 3.94
N VAL A 198 6.10 11.73 3.66
CA VAL A 198 6.80 10.75 4.50
C VAL A 198 8.32 10.90 4.40
N ALA A 199 8.85 11.27 3.24
CA ALA A 199 10.27 11.55 3.06
C ALA A 199 10.76 12.67 3.98
N ASP A 200 9.95 13.70 4.23
CA ASP A 200 10.24 14.77 5.20
C ASP A 200 10.23 14.27 6.65
N ARG A 201 9.27 13.41 7.01
CA ARG A 201 9.16 12.85 8.37
C ARG A 201 10.34 11.96 8.76
N ARG A 202 11.05 11.40 7.78
CA ARG A 202 12.20 10.50 7.96
C ARG A 202 13.56 11.21 7.85
N GLN A 203 13.56 12.55 7.82
CA GLN A 203 14.80 13.35 7.74
C GLN A 203 15.68 13.18 8.99
N ASP A 204 16.99 13.18 8.75
CA ASP A 204 18.08 13.32 9.74
C ASP A 204 18.09 12.31 10.91
N GLY A 205 17.51 11.12 10.69
CA GLY A 205 17.58 9.98 11.61
C GLY A 205 18.19 8.72 10.96
N PRO A 206 18.24 7.59 11.70
CA PRO A 206 18.71 6.29 11.19
C PRO A 206 17.96 5.77 9.95
N GLU A 207 16.80 6.38 9.63
CA GLU A 207 15.95 6.05 8.48
C GLU A 207 16.22 6.92 7.24
N SER A 208 17.33 7.65 7.18
CA SER A 208 17.66 8.54 6.04
C SER A 208 17.64 7.83 4.67
N PHE A 209 18.06 6.56 4.62
CA PHE A 209 17.99 5.72 3.41
C PHE A 209 16.53 5.47 2.97
N LYS A 210 15.58 5.40 3.92
CA LYS A 210 14.15 5.25 3.61
C LYS A 210 13.59 6.55 3.01
N ALA A 211 14.06 7.70 3.49
CA ALA A 211 13.68 8.99 2.90
C ALA A 211 14.13 9.11 1.44
N GLU A 212 15.34 8.65 1.12
CA GLU A 212 15.82 8.60 -0.28
C GLU A 212 14.96 7.66 -1.13
N LYS A 213 14.66 6.47 -0.62
CA LYS A 213 13.75 5.54 -1.29
C LYS A 213 12.37 6.17 -1.57
N ASP A 214 11.82 6.89 -0.60
CA ASP A 214 10.52 7.56 -0.76
C ASP A 214 10.58 8.67 -1.83
N ARG A 215 11.67 9.44 -1.89
CA ARG A 215 11.90 10.45 -2.94
C ARG A 215 12.00 9.83 -4.32
N LEU A 216 12.77 8.75 -4.48
CA LEU A 216 12.90 8.04 -5.75
C LEU A 216 11.55 7.48 -6.24
N GLN A 217 10.76 6.91 -5.34
CA GLN A 217 9.41 6.43 -5.68
C GLN A 217 8.48 7.58 -6.09
N ALA A 218 8.53 8.72 -5.40
CA ALA A 218 7.73 9.89 -5.75
C ALA A 218 8.14 10.48 -7.11
N ALA A 219 9.45 10.66 -7.34
CA ALA A 219 9.98 11.19 -8.59
C ALA A 219 9.54 10.35 -9.78
N PHE A 220 9.69 9.03 -9.70
CA PHE A 220 9.34 8.11 -10.78
C PHE A 220 7.86 8.23 -11.18
N ILE A 221 6.95 8.24 -10.20
CA ILE A 221 5.52 8.34 -10.49
C ILE A 221 5.19 9.72 -11.05
N ILE A 222 5.74 10.79 -10.47
CA ILE A 222 5.49 12.17 -10.94
C ILE A 222 5.95 12.33 -12.38
N GLU A 223 7.15 11.85 -12.71
CA GLU A 223 7.69 11.86 -14.07
C GLU A 223 6.79 11.08 -15.03
N THR A 224 6.48 9.82 -14.72
CA THR A 224 5.60 8.98 -15.56
C THR A 224 4.24 9.64 -15.77
N MET A 225 3.58 10.09 -14.70
CA MET A 225 2.24 10.67 -14.80
C MET A 225 2.22 12.05 -15.42
N SER A 226 3.32 12.82 -15.37
CA SER A 226 3.38 14.13 -16.03
C SER A 226 3.27 14.04 -17.54
N GLU A 227 3.64 12.91 -18.13
CA GLU A 227 3.53 12.66 -19.57
C GLU A 227 2.14 12.13 -19.94
N ASP A 228 1.64 11.14 -19.22
CA ASP A 228 0.42 10.42 -19.60
C ASP A 228 -0.87 11.04 -19.03
N ARG A 229 -0.81 11.57 -17.80
CA ARG A 229 -1.95 12.00 -16.99
C ARG A 229 -1.61 13.22 -16.10
N PRO A 230 -1.15 14.35 -16.68
CA PRO A 230 -0.66 15.50 -15.91
C PRO A 230 -1.71 16.10 -14.97
N SER A 231 -2.98 16.16 -15.40
CA SER A 231 -4.07 16.69 -14.57
C SER A 231 -4.31 15.84 -13.32
N ASP A 232 -4.22 14.51 -13.40
CA ASP A 232 -4.43 13.61 -12.25
C ASP A 232 -3.38 13.86 -11.14
N ILE A 233 -2.11 13.97 -11.52
CA ILE A 233 -1.03 14.22 -10.55
C ILE A 233 -1.08 15.66 -10.00
N TRP A 234 -1.47 16.63 -10.83
CA TRP A 234 -1.65 18.01 -10.39
C TRP A 234 -2.81 18.15 -9.40
N ASP A 235 -3.98 17.56 -9.69
CA ASP A 235 -5.15 17.59 -8.82
C ASP A 235 -4.84 16.96 -7.46
N ALA A 236 -4.11 15.84 -7.44
CA ALA A 236 -3.65 15.20 -6.22
C ALA A 236 -2.70 16.11 -5.42
N TYR A 237 -1.76 16.79 -6.08
CA TYR A 237 -0.89 17.77 -5.45
C TYR A 237 -1.69 18.95 -4.87
N ALA A 238 -2.59 19.54 -5.65
CA ALA A 238 -3.41 20.67 -5.23
C ALA A 238 -4.31 20.33 -4.03
N ASP A 239 -4.96 19.17 -4.03
CA ASP A 239 -5.73 18.67 -2.88
C ASP A 239 -4.83 18.56 -1.64
N ALA A 240 -3.64 17.97 -1.76
CA ALA A 240 -2.72 17.87 -0.64
C ALA A 240 -2.26 19.24 -0.10
N MET A 241 -2.02 20.21 -0.98
CA MET A 241 -1.64 21.57 -0.59
C MET A 241 -2.79 22.32 0.10
N ALA A 242 -4.04 22.03 -0.25
CA ALA A 242 -5.24 22.61 0.36
C ALA A 242 -5.53 22.07 1.79
N ARG A 243 -4.95 20.93 2.18
CA ARG A 243 -5.22 20.29 3.50
C ARG A 243 -4.63 21.02 4.71
N GLY A 244 -3.74 21.98 4.50
CA GLY A 244 -3.28 22.89 5.55
C GLY A 244 -1.76 23.14 5.57
N PRO A 245 -1.29 24.06 6.44
CA PRO A 245 0.11 24.51 6.43
C PRO A 245 1.11 23.39 6.68
N LYS A 246 0.81 22.46 7.61
CA LYS A 246 1.69 21.31 7.88
C LYS A 246 1.87 20.41 6.65
N TRP A 247 0.87 20.27 5.78
CA TRP A 247 0.98 19.49 4.55
C TRP A 247 1.90 20.22 3.56
N ARG A 248 1.61 21.50 3.29
CA ARG A 248 2.40 22.36 2.41
C ARG A 248 3.87 22.36 2.79
N ASP A 249 4.17 22.62 4.06
CA ASP A 249 5.54 22.71 4.57
C ASP A 249 6.33 21.42 4.34
N ARG A 250 5.71 20.25 4.55
CA ARG A 250 6.37 18.95 4.38
C ARG A 250 6.65 18.65 2.91
N ILE A 251 5.65 18.88 2.06
CA ILE A 251 5.78 18.64 0.62
C ILE A 251 6.85 19.58 0.04
N GLU A 252 6.80 20.87 0.38
CA GLU A 252 7.77 21.85 -0.08
C GLU A 252 9.20 21.56 0.39
N ARG A 253 9.39 21.09 1.64
CA ARG A 253 10.73 20.71 2.13
C ARG A 253 11.32 19.54 1.36
N THR A 254 10.50 18.54 1.00
CA THR A 254 10.96 17.44 0.14
C THR A 254 11.24 17.91 -1.29
N LEU A 255 10.34 18.69 -1.90
CA LEU A 255 10.51 19.20 -3.26
C LEU A 255 11.70 20.15 -3.41
N LYS A 256 12.07 20.91 -2.37
CA LYS A 256 13.31 21.71 -2.35
C LYS A 256 14.56 20.87 -2.55
N ARG A 257 14.53 19.58 -2.20
CA ARG A 257 15.63 18.62 -2.42
C ARG A 257 15.54 17.89 -3.77
N MET A 258 14.46 18.11 -4.53
CA MET A 258 14.17 17.43 -5.78
C MET A 258 13.79 18.47 -6.85
N PRO A 259 14.69 19.40 -7.23
CA PRO A 259 14.35 20.52 -8.09
C PRO A 259 13.76 20.09 -9.44
N GLY A 260 14.32 19.06 -10.08
CA GLY A 260 13.77 18.52 -11.33
C GLY A 260 12.33 18.00 -11.17
N THR A 261 12.06 17.18 -10.15
CA THR A 261 10.69 16.70 -9.86
C THR A 261 9.74 17.84 -9.54
N ARG A 262 10.21 18.90 -8.87
CA ARG A 262 9.40 20.08 -8.60
C ARG A 262 9.01 20.80 -9.89
N GLU A 263 9.97 21.00 -10.81
CA GLU A 263 9.74 21.62 -12.12
C GLU A 263 8.73 20.80 -12.94
N THR A 264 8.92 19.48 -13.02
CA THR A 264 7.98 18.56 -13.66
C THR A 264 6.57 18.67 -13.08
N LEU A 265 6.45 18.63 -11.75
CA LEU A 265 5.13 18.69 -11.09
C LEU A 265 4.42 20.02 -11.31
N VAL A 266 5.15 21.15 -11.29
CA VAL A 266 4.57 22.48 -11.52
C VAL A 266 4.19 22.66 -12.99
N ALA A 267 4.93 22.08 -13.93
CA ALA A 267 4.57 22.12 -15.34
C ALA A 267 3.20 21.47 -15.64
N CYS A 268 2.78 20.49 -14.82
CA CYS A 268 1.46 19.86 -14.94
C CYS A 268 0.27 20.82 -14.66
N GLU A 269 0.46 21.95 -13.98
CA GLU A 269 -0.61 22.94 -13.76
C GLU A 269 -1.14 23.53 -15.06
N ALA A 270 -0.27 23.66 -16.06
CA ALA A 270 -0.55 24.32 -17.33
C ALA A 270 -0.91 23.36 -18.47
N ALA A 271 -0.92 22.05 -18.21
CA ALA A 271 -1.14 20.98 -19.20
C ALA A 271 -2.61 20.54 -19.23
#